data_AF-A0AAJ1AJG9-F1
#
_entry.id   AF-A0AAJ1AJG9-F1
#
_cell.length_a   1.000
_cell.length_b   1.000
_cell.length_c   1.000
_cell.angle_alpha   90.00
_cell.angle_beta   90.00
_cell.angle_gamma   90.00
#
_symmetry.space_group_name_H-M   'P 1'
#
loop_
_entity.id
_entity.type
_entity.pdbx_description
1 polymer ?
#
loop_
_entity_poly.entity_id
_entity_poly.type
_entity_poly.pdbx_seq_one_letter_code
_entity_poly.pdbx_strand_id
1 'polypeptide(L)'
;MGERLTSCASFKVYGINLVVRMLREPPDALTVHCPRGASIRYGQVVMAGDGFDEGSNSFREMPPLEAIAAFEEASEGVEGHYFYRNNEEYRILPLDSIIIAFPQP
;
A
#
# COMPACT_ATOMS: atom_id res chain seq x y z
N MET A 1 -16.53 8.19 -27.74
CA MET A 1 -15.23 8.23 -27.05
C MET A 1 -15.53 8.58 -25.60
N GLY A 2 -15.61 7.55 -24.76
CA GLY A 2 -16.01 7.70 -23.37
C GLY A 2 -14.86 8.23 -22.53
N GLU A 3 -14.97 9.46 -22.08
CA GLU A 3 -14.17 10.01 -21.00
C GLU A 3 -14.42 9.14 -19.77
N ARG A 4 -13.49 8.24 -19.44
CA ARG A 4 -13.41 7.69 -18.10
C ARG A 4 -13.02 8.86 -17.20
N LEU A 5 -14.03 9.51 -16.64
CA LEU A 5 -13.90 10.30 -15.43
C LEU A 5 -13.44 9.34 -14.32
N THR A 6 -12.15 9.04 -14.29
CA THR A 6 -11.45 8.63 -13.08
C THR A 6 -11.49 9.84 -12.16
N SER A 7 -12.60 10.00 -11.44
CA SER A 7 -12.58 10.75 -10.20
C SER A 7 -11.72 9.95 -9.21
N CYS A 8 -10.40 9.93 -9.43
CA CYS A 8 -9.46 9.62 -8.36
C CYS A 8 -9.63 10.76 -7.37
N ALA A 9 -10.07 10.47 -6.15
CA ALA A 9 -10.22 11.49 -5.13
C ALA A 9 -8.90 12.27 -5.02
N SER A 10 -9.02 13.58 -4.88
CA SER A 10 -7.92 14.54 -4.89
C SER A 10 -7.09 14.50 -3.60
N PHE A 11 -6.70 13.31 -3.16
CA PHE A 11 -5.76 13.15 -2.06
C PHE A 11 -4.34 13.01 -2.60
N LYS A 12 -3.39 13.48 -1.82
CA LYS A 12 -1.96 13.31 -2.06
C LYS A 12 -1.36 12.74 -0.77
N VAL A 13 -0.41 11.84 -0.93
CA VAL A 13 0.39 11.31 0.18
C VAL A 13 1.83 11.81 0.02
N TYR A 14 2.56 11.95 1.12
CA TYR A 14 3.85 12.67 1.15
C TYR A 14 4.96 11.85 1.81
N GLY A 15 6.20 12.16 1.44
CA GLY A 15 7.40 11.48 1.95
C GLY A 15 7.40 10.01 1.56
N ILE A 16 7.81 9.17 2.49
CA ILE A 16 7.85 7.70 2.32
C ILE A 16 6.49 7.00 2.46
N ASN A 17 5.38 7.74 2.51
CA ASN A 17 4.07 7.13 2.69
C ASN A 17 3.45 6.71 1.35
N LEU A 18 2.63 5.68 1.38
CA LEU A 18 1.87 5.13 0.25
C LEU A 18 0.42 4.90 0.66
N VAL A 19 -0.47 4.99 -0.33
CA VAL A 19 -1.86 4.56 -0.21
C VAL A 19 -2.01 3.26 -0.96
N VAL A 20 -2.47 2.22 -0.24
CA VAL A 20 -2.80 0.93 -0.81
C VAL A 20 -4.29 0.69 -0.72
N ARG A 21 -4.90 0.21 -1.81
CA ARG A 21 -6.26 -0.34 -1.81
C ARG A 21 -6.18 -1.80 -1.39
N MET A 22 -6.87 -2.17 -0.33
CA MET A 22 -6.80 -3.51 0.23
C MET A 22 -7.38 -4.56 -0.72
N LEU A 23 -6.65 -5.66 -0.92
CA LEU A 23 -7.17 -6.84 -1.59
C LEU A 23 -8.02 -7.65 -0.62
N ARG A 24 -9.09 -8.24 -1.13
CA ARG A 24 -9.96 -9.15 -0.35
C ARG A 24 -9.31 -10.52 -0.14
N GLU A 25 -8.50 -10.95 -1.11
CA GLU A 25 -7.84 -12.24 -1.14
C GLU A 25 -6.35 -12.04 -1.48
N PRO A 26 -5.45 -12.92 -1.02
CA PRO A 26 -4.05 -12.91 -1.43
C PRO A 26 -3.90 -13.08 -2.95
N PRO A 27 -2.87 -12.49 -3.56
CA PRO A 27 -2.60 -12.65 -4.99
C PRO A 27 -2.03 -14.05 -5.30
N ASP A 28 -2.46 -14.64 -6.42
CA ASP A 28 -2.00 -15.97 -6.87
C ASP A 28 -0.49 -16.04 -7.15
N ALA A 29 0.10 -14.91 -7.53
CA ALA A 29 1.50 -14.85 -7.97
C ALA A 29 2.50 -15.04 -6.82
N LEU A 30 2.15 -14.63 -5.60
CA LEU A 30 3.07 -14.64 -4.46
C LEU A 30 2.31 -14.68 -3.14
N THR A 31 2.68 -15.63 -2.28
CA THR A 31 2.23 -15.66 -0.88
C THR A 31 3.44 -15.58 0.05
N VAL A 32 3.45 -14.56 0.91
CA VAL A 32 4.46 -14.36 1.95
C VAL A 32 4.02 -15.06 3.23
N HIS A 33 4.94 -15.79 3.85
CA HIS A 33 4.72 -16.49 5.12
C HIS A 33 5.60 -15.88 6.22
N CYS A 34 4.99 -15.47 7.33
CA CYS A 34 5.73 -15.00 8.51
C CYS A 34 5.96 -16.15 9.50
N PRO A 35 7.22 -16.55 9.80
CA PRO A 35 7.50 -17.62 10.76
C PRO A 35 7.02 -17.34 12.18
N ARG A 36 6.81 -16.06 12.52
CA ARG A 36 6.31 -15.61 13.83
C ARG A 36 4.78 -15.71 13.93
N GLY A 37 4.10 -16.07 12.85
CA GLY A 37 2.65 -16.19 12.80
C GLY A 37 1.89 -14.87 12.60
N ALA A 38 2.58 -13.79 12.22
CA ALA A 38 1.91 -12.54 11.89
C ALA A 38 1.06 -12.70 10.61
N SER A 39 -0.11 -12.07 10.60
CA SER A 39 -1.01 -12.06 9.44
C SER A 39 -0.44 -11.17 8.35
N ILE A 40 -0.23 -11.71 7.14
CA ILE A 40 0.17 -10.90 5.98
C ILE A 40 -1.07 -10.42 5.24
N ARG A 41 -1.14 -9.11 5.01
CA ARG A 41 -2.16 -8.47 4.17
C ARG A 41 -1.53 -7.95 2.89
N TYR A 42 -2.37 -7.83 1.86
CA TYR A 42 -1.97 -7.39 0.54
C TYR A 42 -2.83 -6.20 0.12
N GLY A 43 -2.21 -5.22 -0.51
CA GLY A 43 -2.89 -4.06 -1.08
C GLY A 43 -2.25 -3.62 -2.37
N GLN A 44 -3.06 -3.11 -3.30
CA GLN A 44 -2.58 -2.51 -4.54
C GLN A 44 -2.19 -1.05 -4.29
N VAL A 45 -0.98 -0.66 -4.67
CA VAL A 45 -0.50 0.72 -4.59
C VAL A 45 -1.33 1.59 -5.52
N VAL A 46 -2.10 2.52 -4.97
CA VAL A 46 -2.88 3.49 -5.74
C VAL A 46 -2.28 4.89 -5.70
N MET A 47 -1.37 5.13 -4.76
CA MET A 47 -0.61 6.37 -4.66
C MET A 47 0.68 6.15 -3.86
N ALA A 48 1.74 6.85 -4.25
CA ALA A 48 2.97 6.93 -3.48
C ALA A 48 3.36 8.40 -3.29
N GLY A 49 4.02 8.68 -2.18
CA GLY A 49 4.66 9.97 -1.96
C GLY A 49 5.88 10.14 -2.85
N ASP A 50 6.60 11.23 -2.64
CA ASP A 50 7.85 11.54 -3.35
C ASP A 50 9.04 10.71 -2.86
N GLY A 51 8.87 9.93 -1.80
CA GLY A 51 9.91 9.09 -1.21
C GLY A 51 10.90 9.85 -0.34
N PHE A 52 10.63 11.12 -0.01
CA PHE A 52 11.49 11.84 0.92
C PHE A 52 11.37 11.27 2.34
N ASP A 53 12.50 10.81 2.86
CA ASP A 53 12.66 10.30 4.22
C ASP A 53 13.39 11.35 5.06
N GLU A 54 12.66 12.00 5.97
CA GLU A 54 13.21 13.01 6.86
C GLU A 54 14.27 12.43 7.82
N GLY A 55 14.11 11.18 8.26
CA GLY A 55 15.01 10.55 9.22
C GLY A 55 16.40 10.29 8.63
N SER A 56 16.47 9.94 7.34
CA SER A 56 17.73 9.75 6.62
C SER A 56 18.15 10.98 5.79
N ASN A 57 17.29 12.00 5.71
CA ASN A 57 17.45 13.16 4.83
C ASN A 57 17.78 12.78 3.38
N SER A 58 17.05 11.79 2.85
CA SER A 58 17.31 11.22 1.53
C SER A 58 16.02 10.82 0.81
N PHE A 59 16.10 10.62 -0.51
CA PHE A 59 14.99 10.09 -1.30
C PHE A 59 15.13 8.58 -1.46
N ARG A 60 14.06 7.87 -1.15
CA ARG A 60 13.95 6.41 -1.29
C ARG A 60 13.09 6.07 -2.49
N GLU A 61 13.45 4.98 -3.17
CA GLU A 61 12.65 4.48 -4.29
C GLU A 61 11.31 3.95 -3.76
N MET A 62 10.23 4.46 -4.36
CA MET A 62 8.87 4.12 -3.98
C MET A 62 8.33 3.01 -4.87
N PRO A 63 7.52 2.08 -4.34
CA PRO A 63 6.81 1.10 -5.16
C PRO A 63 6.01 1.79 -6.28
N PRO A 64 6.05 1.26 -7.51
CA PRO A 64 5.30 1.85 -8.62
C PRO A 64 3.80 1.71 -8.37
N LEU A 65 3.02 2.59 -9.01
CA LEU A 65 1.57 2.47 -9.02
C LEU A 65 1.16 1.10 -9.55
N GLU A 66 0.02 0.61 -9.05
CA GLU A 66 -0.58 -0.68 -9.37
C GLU A 66 0.20 -1.92 -8.89
N ALA A 67 1.41 -1.76 -8.35
CA ALA A 67 2.11 -2.85 -7.68
C ALA A 67 1.31 -3.39 -6.50
N ILE A 68 1.46 -4.69 -6.22
CA ILE A 68 0.94 -5.28 -4.99
C ILE A 68 2.01 -5.17 -3.91
N ALA A 69 1.64 -4.55 -2.79
CA ALA A 69 2.45 -4.45 -1.60
C ALA A 69 1.95 -5.43 -0.54
N ALA A 70 2.88 -6.20 0.05
CA ALA A 70 2.62 -7.08 1.18
C ALA A 70 3.20 -6.48 2.47
N PHE A 71 2.42 -6.54 3.55
CA PHE A 71 2.79 -6.00 4.85
C PHE A 71 2.18 -6.82 6.00
N GLU A 72 2.80 -6.75 7.17
CA GLU A 72 2.28 -7.41 8.37
C GLU A 72 1.09 -6.60 8.94
N GLU A 73 0.04 -7.31 9.36
CA GLU A 73 -1.03 -6.74 10.17
C GLU A 73 -0.83 -7.16 11.62
N ALA A 74 -0.71 -6.17 12.50
CA ALA A 74 -0.52 -6.42 13.93
C ALA A 74 -1.72 -7.15 14.52
N SER A 75 -1.44 -8.04 15.48
CA SER A 75 -2.47 -8.81 16.19
C SER A 75 -3.39 -7.94 17.06
N GLU A 76 -2.97 -6.72 17.39
CA GLU A 76 -3.73 -5.78 18.22
C GLU A 76 -4.73 -4.91 17.42
N GLY A 77 -4.70 -4.99 16.09
CA GLY A 77 -5.63 -4.30 15.21
C GLY A 77 -4.97 -3.70 13.96
N VAL A 78 -5.73 -2.89 13.23
CA VAL A 78 -5.23 -2.17 12.05
C VAL A 78 -4.27 -1.09 12.51
N GLU A 79 -2.97 -1.32 12.36
CA GLU A 79 -1.96 -0.28 12.53
C GLU A 79 -1.98 0.71 11.36
N GLY A 80 -1.79 1.99 11.70
CA GLY A 80 -1.75 3.09 10.74
C GLY A 80 -3.10 3.78 10.49
N HIS A 81 -3.13 4.60 9.45
CA HIS A 81 -4.33 5.31 9.04
C HIS A 81 -5.04 4.56 7.92
N TYR A 82 -6.36 4.46 8.00
CA TYR A 82 -7.18 3.86 6.95
C TYR A 82 -8.42 4.71 6.68
N PHE A 83 -8.99 4.55 5.50
CA PHE A 83 -10.25 5.16 5.12
C PHE A 83 -11.01 4.27 4.15
N TYR A 84 -12.32 4.49 4.06
CA TYR A 84 -13.17 3.77 3.11
C TYR A 84 -13.60 4.71 1.99
N ARG A 85 -13.58 4.20 0.76
CA ARG A 85 -14.14 4.89 -0.40
C ARG A 85 -14.80 3.87 -1.31
N ASN A 86 -16.05 4.12 -1.71
CA ASN A 86 -16.84 3.19 -2.54
C ASN A 86 -16.91 1.77 -1.97
N ASN A 87 -16.98 1.63 -0.63
CA ASN A 87 -16.97 0.35 0.07
C ASN A 87 -15.69 -0.49 -0.14
N GLU A 88 -14.59 0.14 -0.55
CA GLU A 88 -13.23 -0.41 -0.56
C GLU A 88 -12.42 0.20 0.59
N GLU A 89 -11.63 -0.63 1.27
CA GLU A 89 -10.70 -0.20 2.32
C GLU A 89 -9.39 0.27 1.69
N TYR A 90 -8.91 1.43 2.11
CA TYR A 90 -7.61 1.98 1.76
C TYR A 90 -6.78 2.16 3.03
N ARG A 91 -5.50 1.82 2.96
CA ARG A 91 -4.53 2.05 4.05
C ARG A 91 -3.45 3.02 3.62
N ILE A 92 -3.03 3.86 4.54
CA ILE A 92 -1.89 4.74 4.42
C ILE A 92 -0.77 4.10 5.23
N LEU A 93 0.28 3.67 4.54
CA LEU A 93 1.39 2.92 5.12
C LEU A 93 2.70 3.68 4.86
N PRO A 94 3.64 3.71 5.80
CA PRO A 94 5.01 4.11 5.50
C PRO A 94 5.71 2.99 4.71
N LEU A 95 6.71 3.36 3.91
CA LEU A 95 7.53 2.43 3.12
C LEU A 95 8.12 1.32 3.99
N ASP A 96 8.50 1.63 5.23
CA ASP A 96 9.11 0.67 6.15
C ASP A 96 8.17 -0.43 6.64
N SER A 97 6.85 -0.25 6.48
CA SER A 97 5.86 -1.31 6.75
C SER A 97 5.76 -2.31 5.61
N ILE A 98 6.30 -2.00 4.42
CA ILE A 98 6.23 -2.89 3.26
C ILE A 98 7.35 -3.91 3.31
N ILE A 99 6.97 -5.19 3.25
CA ILE A 99 7.90 -6.31 3.21
C ILE A 99 8.40 -6.54 1.79
N ILE A 100 7.48 -6.51 0.82
CA ILE A 100 7.77 -6.67 -0.61
C ILE A 100 6.70 -5.97 -1.44
N ALA A 101 7.11 -5.39 -2.57
CA ALA A 101 6.21 -4.91 -3.62
C ALA A 101 6.57 -5.57 -4.96
N PHE A 102 5.56 -5.98 -5.72
CA PHE A 102 5.75 -6.68 -6.99
C PHE A 102 4.66 -6.29 -8.00
N PRO A 103 4.97 -6.30 -9.31
CA PRO A 103 3.99 -5.98 -10.33
C PRO A 103 2.86 -7.03 -10.38
N GLN A 104 1.67 -6.59 -10.80
CA GLN A 104 0.64 -7.54 -11.22
C GLN A 104 1.06 -8.20 -12.55
N PRO A 105 0.85 -9.51 -12.73
CA PRO A 105 1.10 -10.20 -14.00
C PRO A 105 0.19 -9.72 -15.13
#